data_AF-A0A919Z9M7-F1
#
_entry.id   AF-A0A919Z9M7-F1
#
_cell.length_a   1.000
_cell.length_b   1.000
_cell.length_c   1.000
_cell.angle_alpha   90.00
_cell.angle_beta   90.00
_cell.angle_gamma   90.00
#
_symmetry.space_group_name_H-M   'P 1'
#
loop_
_entity.id
_entity.type
_entity.pdbx_description
1 polymer ?
#
loop_
_entity_poly.entity_id
_entity_poly.type
_entity_poly.pdbx_seq_one_letter_code
_entity_poly.pdbx_strand_id
1 'polypeptide(L)'
;MAHSNPILQENKIKNLAIALPHIDGIVIRPGETFSFWQLVGKPTKAKGYIDGLMLSNGEVRTGTGGGLCQLANMLFWLALHTPLVIKERHHHSFDIFPDDRRVVPFGTGTSIFYNYVDLQFYNRTNVSFQFHLWLTDEFLEGTISCSEELNAFYKVEERNHRYYQNQNKWYRGNEIWRLEINRHDNTLVQEALIMTNHAEVRYEKFNEAESG
;
A
#
# COMPACT_ATOMS: atom_id res chain seq x y z
N MET A 1 -17.33 -9.66 14.26
CA MET A 1 -17.10 -9.68 12.80
C MET A 1 -17.97 -8.61 12.15
N ALA A 2 -17.38 -7.52 11.64
CA ALA A 2 -18.17 -6.47 10.99
C ALA A 2 -18.61 -6.94 9.60
N HIS A 3 -19.89 -7.23 9.43
CA HIS A 3 -20.47 -7.40 8.10
C HIS A 3 -20.25 -6.09 7.33
N SER A 4 -19.34 -6.11 6.35
CA SER A 4 -19.08 -4.97 5.46
C SER A 4 -20.39 -4.61 4.76
N ASN A 5 -20.86 -3.37 4.93
CA ASN A 5 -22.04 -2.88 4.24
C ASN A 5 -21.83 -2.98 2.71
N PRO A 6 -22.63 -3.78 1.97
CA PRO A 6 -22.45 -4.01 0.53
C PRO A 6 -22.39 -2.71 -0.28
N ILE A 7 -23.20 -1.71 0.11
CA ILE A 7 -23.24 -0.39 -0.53
C ILE A 7 -21.89 0.31 -0.41
N LEU A 8 -21.21 0.19 0.73
CA LEU A 8 -19.91 0.82 0.92
C LEU A 8 -18.80 0.12 0.10
N GLN A 9 -18.95 -1.18 -0.16
CA GLN A 9 -18.05 -1.93 -1.03
C GLN A 9 -18.24 -1.55 -2.50
N GLU A 10 -19.48 -1.37 -2.94
CA GLU A 10 -19.78 -0.83 -4.28
C GLU A 10 -19.29 0.62 -4.42
N ASN A 11 -19.46 1.44 -3.38
CA ASN A 11 -19.02 2.83 -3.40
C ASN A 11 -17.50 2.97 -3.53
N LYS A 12 -16.75 2.04 -2.94
CA LYS A 12 -15.30 1.93 -3.14
C LYS A 12 -14.97 1.76 -4.62
N ILE A 13 -15.65 0.87 -5.35
CA ILE A 13 -15.40 0.66 -6.79
C ILE A 13 -15.62 1.95 -7.57
N LYS A 14 -16.73 2.66 -7.31
CA LYS A 14 -17.02 3.96 -7.95
C LYS A 14 -15.93 5.00 -7.67
N ASN A 15 -15.49 5.13 -6.42
CA ASN A 15 -14.42 6.06 -6.06
C ASN A 15 -13.09 5.72 -6.75
N LEU A 16 -12.75 4.42 -6.84
CA LEU A 16 -11.56 3.96 -7.55
C LEU A 16 -11.66 4.25 -9.05
N ALA A 17 -12.82 4.03 -9.66
CA ALA A 17 -13.05 4.31 -11.08
C ALA A 17 -12.90 5.80 -11.43
N ILE A 18 -13.18 6.70 -10.48
CA ILE A 18 -12.96 8.15 -10.66
C ILE A 18 -11.46 8.49 -10.53
N ALA A 19 -10.75 7.90 -9.57
CA ALA A 19 -9.35 8.22 -9.33
C ALA A 19 -8.39 7.59 -10.34
N LEU A 20 -8.69 6.38 -10.81
CA LEU A 20 -7.79 5.55 -11.61
C LEU A 20 -7.32 6.22 -12.91
N PRO A 21 -8.18 6.91 -13.71
CA PRO A 21 -7.73 7.59 -14.93
C PRO A 21 -6.71 8.72 -14.71
N HIS A 22 -6.55 9.21 -13.48
CA HIS A 22 -5.52 10.21 -13.14
C HIS A 22 -4.13 9.58 -12.93
N ILE A 23 -4.06 8.26 -12.76
CA ILE A 23 -2.85 7.53 -12.38
C ILE A 23 -2.45 6.51 -13.45
N ASP A 24 -3.43 5.82 -14.03
CA ASP A 24 -3.18 4.85 -15.10
C ASP A 24 -2.46 5.52 -16.28
N GLY A 25 -1.42 4.86 -16.78
CA GLY A 25 -0.59 5.34 -17.87
C GLY A 25 0.41 6.43 -17.49
N ILE A 26 0.47 6.89 -16.24
CA ILE A 26 1.46 7.89 -15.82
C ILE A 26 2.88 7.32 -15.94
N VAL A 27 3.73 8.10 -16.61
CA VAL A 27 5.16 7.85 -16.74
C VAL A 27 5.92 8.71 -15.74
N ILE A 28 6.78 8.09 -14.94
CA ILE A 28 7.72 8.73 -14.01
C ILE A 28 9.09 8.77 -14.70
N ARG A 29 9.45 9.93 -15.25
CA ARG A 29 10.72 10.11 -15.97
C ARG A 29 11.91 10.26 -15.03
N PRO A 30 13.14 10.11 -15.52
CA PRO A 30 14.35 10.46 -14.77
C PRO A 30 14.26 11.83 -14.12
N GLY A 31 14.49 11.89 -12.81
CA GLY A 31 14.44 13.11 -12.01
C GLY A 31 13.03 13.56 -11.59
N GLU A 32 11.97 12.84 -11.97
CA GLU A 32 10.60 13.19 -11.57
C GLU A 32 10.19 12.54 -10.24
N THR A 33 9.24 13.21 -9.57
CA THR A 33 8.56 12.67 -8.40
C THR A 33 7.10 12.41 -8.75
N PHE A 34 6.68 11.17 -8.61
CA PHE A 34 5.27 10.81 -8.54
C PHE A 34 4.70 11.28 -7.19
N SER A 35 3.52 11.90 -7.19
CA SER A 35 2.74 12.22 -6.00
C SER A 35 1.28 11.82 -6.24
N PHE A 36 0.74 11.00 -5.34
CA PHE A 36 -0.64 10.51 -5.46
C PHE A 36 -1.63 11.68 -5.44
N TRP A 37 -1.51 12.58 -4.46
CA TRP A 37 -2.44 13.70 -4.34
C TRP A 37 -2.23 14.80 -5.37
N GLN A 38 -1.02 14.96 -5.94
CA GLN A 38 -0.82 15.87 -7.06
C GLN A 38 -1.62 15.44 -8.29
N LEU A 39 -1.76 14.14 -8.53
CA LEU A 39 -2.48 13.58 -9.67
C LEU A 39 -3.99 13.49 -9.43
N VAL A 40 -4.41 12.90 -8.30
CA VAL A 40 -5.83 12.66 -7.98
C VAL A 40 -6.52 13.94 -7.49
N GLY A 41 -5.79 14.78 -6.74
CA GLY A 41 -6.32 15.96 -6.08
C GLY A 41 -7.34 15.64 -4.98
N LYS A 42 -8.01 16.69 -4.45
CA LYS A 42 -9.00 16.55 -3.39
C LYS A 42 -10.19 15.69 -3.85
N PRO A 43 -10.55 14.60 -3.16
CA PRO A 43 -11.80 13.88 -3.41
C PRO A 43 -12.97 14.71 -2.86
N THR A 44 -13.93 15.04 -3.73
CA THR A 44 -15.12 15.84 -3.36
C THR A 44 -16.37 15.29 -4.04
N LYS A 45 -17.54 15.50 -3.43
CA LYS A 45 -18.84 15.13 -4.02
C LYS A 45 -19.08 15.79 -5.38
N ALA A 46 -18.58 17.01 -5.57
CA ALA A 46 -18.66 17.73 -6.86
C ALA A 46 -17.88 17.04 -7.98
N LYS A 47 -16.80 16.32 -7.66
CA LYS A 47 -16.05 15.48 -8.61
C LYS A 47 -16.63 14.08 -8.78
N GLY A 48 -17.81 13.81 -8.19
CA GLY A 48 -18.49 12.52 -8.25
C GLY A 48 -18.06 11.51 -7.18
N TYR A 49 -17.09 11.85 -6.31
CA TYR A 49 -16.72 10.96 -5.21
C TYR A 49 -17.87 10.82 -4.22
N ILE A 50 -18.03 9.61 -3.71
CA ILE A 50 -19.09 9.25 -2.77
C ILE A 50 -18.49 8.70 -1.48
N ASP A 51 -19.34 8.60 -0.46
CA ASP A 51 -18.94 8.17 0.86
C ASP A 51 -18.68 6.65 0.85
N GLY A 52 -17.47 6.25 1.26
CA GLY A 52 -17.01 4.87 1.31
C GLY A 52 -16.26 4.57 2.61
N LEU A 53 -15.83 3.32 2.78
CA LEU A 53 -15.07 2.90 3.96
C LEU A 53 -13.69 3.56 3.97
N MET A 54 -13.33 4.14 5.12
CA MET A 54 -12.03 4.68 5.44
C MET A 54 -11.54 4.06 6.74
N LEU A 55 -10.24 3.83 6.85
CA LEU A 55 -9.60 3.40 8.08
C LEU A 55 -8.83 4.57 8.66
N SER A 56 -9.18 4.96 9.89
CA SER A 56 -8.53 6.06 10.60
C SER A 56 -8.30 5.63 12.04
N ASN A 57 -7.05 5.67 12.51
CA ASN A 57 -6.66 5.33 13.88
C ASN A 57 -7.20 3.97 14.38
N GLY A 58 -7.23 2.97 13.49
CA GLY A 58 -7.69 1.63 13.83
C GLY A 58 -9.21 1.52 13.98
N GLU A 59 -9.95 2.54 13.55
CA GLU A 59 -11.40 2.55 13.49
C GLU A 59 -11.86 2.61 12.02
N VAL A 60 -12.92 1.86 11.74
CA VAL A 60 -13.64 1.97 10.47
C VAL A 60 -14.52 3.21 10.53
N ARG A 61 -14.31 4.14 9.60
CA ARG A 61 -15.12 5.35 9.43
C ARG A 61 -15.64 5.43 8.00
N THR A 62 -16.60 6.33 7.78
CA THR A 62 -17.12 6.63 6.44
C THR A 62 -16.69 8.03 6.05
N GLY A 63 -16.25 8.20 4.80
CA GLY A 63 -15.87 9.50 4.27
C GLY A 63 -15.84 9.53 2.75
N THR A 64 -15.89 10.74 2.18
CA THR A 64 -15.89 10.96 0.73
C THR A 64 -14.56 10.50 0.13
N GLY A 65 -14.62 9.67 -0.91
CA GLY A 65 -13.43 9.04 -1.49
C GLY A 65 -12.92 7.84 -0.68
N GLY A 66 -13.75 7.25 0.18
CA GLY A 66 -13.40 6.01 0.86
C GLY A 66 -13.05 4.89 -0.13
N GLY A 67 -12.00 4.14 0.18
CA GLY A 67 -11.44 3.10 -0.68
C GLY A 67 -10.13 3.46 -1.40
N LEU A 68 -9.77 4.74 -1.53
CA LEU A 68 -8.59 5.18 -2.28
C LEU A 68 -7.25 4.66 -1.72
N CYS A 69 -7.16 4.33 -0.42
CA CYS A 69 -5.96 3.71 0.14
C CYS A 69 -5.61 2.38 -0.56
N GLN A 70 -6.57 1.68 -1.15
CA GLN A 70 -6.28 0.44 -1.88
C GLN A 70 -5.50 0.70 -3.17
N LEU A 71 -5.76 1.82 -3.83
CA LEU A 71 -4.99 2.26 -4.99
C LEU A 71 -3.57 2.64 -4.59
N ALA A 72 -3.41 3.38 -3.48
CA ALA A 72 -2.09 3.68 -2.92
C ALA A 72 -1.32 2.42 -2.50
N ASN A 73 -1.99 1.42 -1.92
CA ASN A 73 -1.36 0.14 -1.57
C ASN A 73 -0.85 -0.60 -2.81
N MET A 74 -1.63 -0.64 -3.89
CA MET A 74 -1.23 -1.27 -5.15
C MET A 74 0.00 -0.56 -5.74
N LEU A 75 -0.04 0.77 -5.84
CA LEU A 75 1.08 1.57 -6.33
C LEU A 75 2.34 1.37 -5.50
N PHE A 76 2.21 1.35 -4.17
CA PHE A 76 3.31 1.10 -3.27
C PHE A 76 3.90 -0.29 -3.46
N TRP A 77 3.06 -1.32 -3.54
CA TRP A 77 3.49 -2.69 -3.80
C TRP A 77 4.26 -2.81 -5.11
N LEU A 78 3.73 -2.26 -6.20
CA LEU A 78 4.40 -2.26 -7.50
C LEU A 78 5.75 -1.51 -7.43
N ALA A 79 5.80 -0.35 -6.77
CA ALA A 79 7.02 0.45 -6.64
C ALA A 79 8.14 -0.29 -5.86
N LEU A 80 7.79 -1.15 -4.89
CA LEU A 80 8.78 -1.97 -4.17
C LEU A 80 9.56 -2.92 -5.10
N HIS A 81 9.00 -3.26 -6.26
CA HIS A 81 9.65 -4.10 -7.26
C HIS A 81 10.47 -3.31 -8.30
N THR A 82 10.77 -2.04 -8.01
CA THR A 82 11.54 -1.14 -8.89
C THR A 82 12.66 -0.44 -8.12
N PRO A 83 13.64 0.19 -8.81
CA PRO A 83 14.65 1.05 -8.16
C PRO A 83 14.10 2.41 -7.69
N LEU A 84 12.80 2.69 -7.86
CA LEU A 84 12.20 3.93 -7.38
C LEU A 84 12.47 4.13 -5.88
N VAL A 85 12.70 5.38 -5.51
CA VAL A 85 12.97 5.78 -4.12
C VAL A 85 11.65 6.22 -3.49
N ILE A 86 11.28 5.61 -2.38
CA ILE A 86 10.11 6.02 -1.59
C ILE A 86 10.47 7.32 -0.88
N LYS A 87 9.87 8.44 -1.30
CA LYS A 87 10.08 9.78 -0.73
C LYS A 87 9.19 10.02 0.48
N GLU A 88 7.94 9.63 0.35
CA GLU A 88 6.93 9.78 1.38
C GLU A 88 6.02 8.56 1.38
N ARG A 89 5.83 8.00 2.58
CA ARG A 89 4.89 6.93 2.84
C ARG A 89 4.53 6.97 4.32
N HIS A 90 3.26 6.70 4.63
CA HIS A 90 2.76 6.64 5.99
C HIS A 90 2.08 5.31 6.24
N HIS A 91 2.17 4.80 7.47
CA HIS A 91 1.56 3.52 7.86
C HIS A 91 0.41 3.73 8.84
N HIS A 92 -0.52 2.78 8.88
CA HIS A 92 -1.48 2.71 9.97
C HIS A 92 -0.80 2.12 11.21
N SER A 93 -0.99 2.73 12.38
CA SER A 93 -0.44 2.25 13.66
C SER A 93 -1.21 1.07 14.29
N PHE A 94 -2.21 0.53 13.58
CA PHE A 94 -3.15 -0.47 14.10
C PHE A 94 -3.31 -1.63 13.12
N ASP A 95 -3.15 -2.86 13.60
CA ASP A 95 -3.46 -4.08 12.85
C ASP A 95 -4.86 -4.55 13.23
N ILE A 96 -5.81 -4.29 12.33
CA ILE A 96 -7.22 -4.60 12.52
C ILE A 96 -7.66 -5.86 11.75
N PHE A 97 -6.77 -6.49 10.99
CA PHE A 97 -7.09 -7.67 10.19
C PHE A 97 -6.34 -8.91 10.70
N PRO A 98 -7.04 -9.89 11.30
CA PRO A 98 -6.44 -11.16 11.68
C PRO A 98 -5.92 -11.89 10.43
N ASP A 99 -4.74 -12.47 10.59
CA ASP A 99 -3.75 -12.76 9.54
C ASP A 99 -4.07 -13.88 8.54
N ASP A 100 -5.33 -14.22 8.27
CA ASP A 100 -5.59 -15.57 7.76
C ASP A 100 -5.41 -15.78 6.25
N ARG A 101 -5.32 -14.72 5.41
CA ARG A 101 -5.15 -14.85 3.94
C ARG A 101 -4.51 -13.62 3.26
N ARG A 102 -3.37 -13.10 3.72
CA ARG A 102 -2.71 -11.98 3.01
C ARG A 102 -1.91 -12.50 1.81
N VAL A 103 -2.17 -11.93 0.63
CA VAL A 103 -1.36 -12.13 -0.59
C VAL A 103 -0.11 -11.21 -0.56
N VAL A 104 -0.11 -10.18 0.28
CA VAL A 104 0.94 -9.15 0.38
C VAL A 104 1.42 -9.04 1.84
N PRO A 105 2.74 -8.91 2.10
CA PRO A 105 3.29 -8.82 3.45
C PRO A 105 2.61 -7.80 4.37
N PHE A 106 2.59 -8.09 5.67
CA PHE A 106 2.02 -7.19 6.67
C PHE A 106 2.73 -5.84 6.70
N GLY A 107 1.96 -4.76 6.89
CA GLY A 107 2.52 -3.41 6.98
C GLY A 107 2.89 -2.78 5.64
N THR A 108 2.59 -3.40 4.50
CA THR A 108 2.62 -2.75 3.18
C THR A 108 1.45 -1.78 2.94
N GLY A 109 0.49 -1.72 3.86
CA GLY A 109 -0.61 -0.77 3.82
C GLY A 109 -0.10 0.67 3.95
N THR A 110 -0.44 1.51 2.98
CA THR A 110 -0.14 2.93 2.91
C THR A 110 -1.36 3.73 3.32
N SER A 111 -1.15 4.66 4.26
CA SER A 111 -2.13 5.68 4.63
C SER A 111 -1.98 6.87 3.68
N ILE A 112 -3.12 7.39 3.20
CA ILE A 112 -3.18 8.65 2.46
C ILE A 112 -4.30 9.52 3.03
N PHE A 113 -4.09 10.82 3.13
CA PHE A 113 -5.07 11.80 3.58
C PHE A 113 -4.80 13.16 2.93
N TYR A 114 -5.71 13.58 2.06
CA TYR A 114 -5.59 14.86 1.37
C TYR A 114 -5.66 16.03 2.38
N ASN A 115 -4.71 16.97 2.43
CA ASN A 115 -3.45 17.15 1.69
C ASN A 115 -2.21 17.06 2.59
N TYR A 116 -2.27 16.24 3.64
CA TYR A 116 -1.26 16.17 4.71
C TYR A 116 -0.46 14.87 4.70
N VAL A 117 -0.97 13.82 4.06
CA VAL A 117 -0.37 12.48 4.06
C VAL A 117 -0.43 11.94 2.63
N ASP A 118 0.71 11.86 1.96
CA ASP A 118 0.83 11.49 0.55
C ASP A 118 1.63 10.20 0.35
N LEU A 119 1.56 9.66 -0.86
CA LEU A 119 2.43 8.58 -1.34
C LEU A 119 3.28 9.12 -2.48
N GLN A 120 4.60 9.14 -2.29
CA GLN A 120 5.52 9.72 -3.25
C GLN A 120 6.69 8.81 -3.62
N PHE A 121 7.00 8.74 -4.92
CA PHE A 121 8.13 8.01 -5.47
C PHE A 121 9.01 8.92 -6.30
N TYR A 122 10.31 8.91 -6.05
CA TYR A 122 11.29 9.64 -6.84
C TYR A 122 12.07 8.71 -7.76
N ASN A 123 12.12 9.06 -9.03
CA ASN A 123 12.92 8.34 -10.01
C ASN A 123 14.33 8.94 -10.11
N ARG A 124 15.28 8.36 -9.37
CA ARG A 124 16.70 8.75 -9.44
C ARG A 124 17.47 8.10 -10.60
N THR A 125 16.82 7.27 -11.39
CA THR A 125 17.47 6.49 -12.46
C THR A 125 17.38 7.22 -13.79
N ASN A 126 18.03 6.66 -14.82
CA ASN A 126 17.91 7.15 -16.19
C ASN A 126 16.83 6.41 -17.00
N VAL A 127 16.08 5.50 -16.37
CA VAL A 127 15.01 4.70 -17.00
C VAL A 127 13.66 5.28 -16.58
N SER A 128 12.70 5.36 -17.50
CA SER A 128 11.33 5.79 -17.17
C SER A 128 10.52 4.60 -16.66
N PHE A 129 9.65 4.83 -15.68
CA PHE A 129 8.72 3.83 -15.16
C PHE A 129 7.29 4.22 -15.47
N GLN A 130 6.44 3.27 -15.81
CA GLN A 130 5.02 3.54 -16.10
C GLN A 130 4.13 2.62 -15.28
N PHE A 131 3.14 3.21 -14.61
CA PHE A 131 2.07 2.43 -13.98
C PHE A 131 0.97 2.16 -15.00
N HIS A 132 0.53 0.91 -15.06
CA HIS A 132 -0.70 0.52 -15.74
C HIS A 132 -1.63 -0.11 -14.74
N LEU A 133 -2.86 0.41 -14.62
CA LEU A 133 -3.83 0.03 -13.59
C LEU A 133 -5.19 -0.13 -14.25
N TRP A 134 -5.95 -1.14 -13.83
CA TRP A 134 -7.32 -1.32 -14.30
C TRP A 134 -8.19 -1.93 -13.21
N LEU A 135 -9.49 -1.71 -13.34
CA LEU A 135 -10.50 -2.40 -12.53
C LEU A 135 -11.11 -3.51 -13.36
N THR A 136 -11.22 -4.68 -12.76
CA THR A 136 -12.16 -5.73 -13.18
C THR A 136 -13.43 -5.62 -12.35
N ASP A 137 -14.42 -6.48 -12.62
CA ASP A 137 -15.66 -6.51 -11.83
C ASP A 137 -15.40 -6.83 -10.35
N GLU A 138 -14.29 -7.52 -10.06
CA GLU A 138 -13.98 -8.02 -8.71
C GLU A 138 -12.71 -7.40 -8.11
N PHE A 139 -11.73 -6.99 -8.94
CA PHE A 139 -10.39 -6.66 -8.48
C PHE A 139 -9.85 -5.33 -9.03
N LEU A 140 -8.99 -4.71 -8.23
CA LEU A 140 -8.05 -3.70 -8.72
C LEU A 140 -6.76 -4.42 -9.10
N GLU A 141 -6.34 -4.28 -10.34
CA GLU A 141 -5.16 -4.91 -10.90
C GLU A 141 -4.18 -3.86 -11.42
N GLY A 142 -2.93 -4.27 -11.57
CA GLY A 142 -1.90 -3.36 -12.04
C GLY A 142 -0.56 -3.99 -12.34
N THR A 143 0.20 -3.30 -13.17
CA THR A 143 1.60 -3.59 -13.46
C THR A 143 2.42 -2.30 -13.43
N ILE A 144 3.73 -2.46 -13.25
CA ILE A 144 4.71 -1.41 -13.49
C ILE A 144 5.67 -1.90 -14.56
N SER A 145 5.89 -1.07 -15.57
CA SER A 145 6.80 -1.32 -16.67
C SER A 145 7.93 -0.29 -16.65
N CYS A 146 8.99 -0.56 -17.39
CA CYS A 146 10.12 0.35 -17.54
C CYS A 146 10.52 0.47 -19.01
N SER A 147 11.06 1.62 -19.40
CA SER A 147 11.39 1.91 -20.80
C SER A 147 12.57 1.10 -21.34
N GLU A 148 13.38 0.52 -20.46
CA GLU A 148 14.59 -0.23 -20.77
C GLU A 148 14.72 -1.41 -19.81
N GLU A 149 15.36 -2.49 -20.26
CA GLU A 149 15.62 -3.64 -19.41
C GLU A 149 16.60 -3.29 -18.29
N LEU A 150 16.23 -3.61 -17.05
CA LEU A 150 17.07 -3.40 -15.89
C LEU A 150 18.04 -4.58 -15.72
N ASN A 151 19.30 -4.27 -15.41
CA ASN A 151 20.32 -5.27 -15.05
C ASN A 151 20.01 -6.05 -13.75
N ALA A 152 18.98 -5.61 -13.01
CA ALA A 152 18.52 -6.24 -11.79
C ALA A 152 17.00 -6.42 -11.78
N PHE A 153 16.53 -7.33 -10.94
CA PHE A 153 15.15 -7.40 -10.50
C PHE A 153 15.08 -7.32 -8.97
N TYR A 154 13.90 -6.95 -8.46
CA TYR A 154 13.73 -6.65 -7.05
C TYR A 154 12.76 -7.65 -6.42
N LYS A 155 13.22 -8.30 -5.35
CA LYS A 155 12.40 -9.19 -4.51
C LYS A 155 12.09 -8.49 -3.20
N VAL A 156 10.86 -8.64 -2.73
CA VAL A 156 10.42 -8.13 -1.42
C VAL A 156 10.34 -9.29 -0.45
N GLU A 157 10.94 -9.13 0.73
CA GLU A 157 10.94 -10.15 1.79
C GLU A 157 10.43 -9.55 3.10
N GLU A 158 9.61 -10.32 3.81
CA GLU A 158 9.26 -10.04 5.19
C GLU A 158 10.25 -10.74 6.12
N ARG A 159 10.82 -10.00 7.07
CA ARG A 159 11.77 -10.51 8.07
C ARG A 159 11.34 -10.07 9.47
N ASN A 160 11.86 -10.76 10.49
CA ASN A 160 11.68 -10.40 11.90
C ASN A 160 10.23 -10.23 12.35
N HIS A 161 9.30 -10.98 11.74
CA HIS A 161 7.89 -11.00 12.15
C HIS A 161 7.76 -11.53 13.58
N ARG A 162 7.10 -10.76 14.44
CA ARG A 162 6.86 -11.14 15.83
C ARG A 162 5.57 -10.53 16.38
N TYR A 163 4.99 -11.24 17.35
CA TYR A 163 4.00 -10.70 18.27
C TYR A 163 4.66 -10.47 19.63
N TYR A 164 4.33 -9.37 20.30
CA TYR A 164 4.86 -9.07 21.63
C TYR A 164 3.89 -8.21 22.43
N GLN A 165 4.01 -8.28 23.75
CA GLN A 165 3.20 -7.48 24.66
C GLN A 165 3.99 -6.25 25.14
N ASN A 166 3.29 -5.12 25.28
CA ASN A 166 3.78 -3.92 25.96
C ASN A 166 2.60 -3.23 26.66
N GLN A 167 2.74 -2.89 27.95
CA GLN A 167 1.69 -2.22 28.73
C GLN A 167 0.29 -2.85 28.57
N ASN A 168 0.19 -4.19 28.71
CA ASN A 168 -1.04 -4.98 28.58
C ASN A 168 -1.72 -4.93 27.19
N LYS A 169 -1.01 -4.47 26.16
CA LYS A 169 -1.47 -4.50 24.77
C LYS A 169 -0.59 -5.41 23.93
N TRP A 170 -1.22 -6.10 22.98
CA TRP A 170 -0.51 -6.89 21.99
C TRP A 170 -0.10 -6.03 20.80
N TYR A 171 1.10 -6.29 20.30
CA TYR A 171 1.64 -5.65 19.13
C TYR A 171 2.16 -6.70 18.16
N ARG A 172 2.10 -6.35 16.88
CA ARG A 172 2.73 -7.08 15.80
C ARG A 172 3.78 -6.18 15.17
N GLY A 173 4.97 -6.73 14.94
CA GLY A 173 6.02 -6.03 14.22
C GLY A 173 6.68 -6.93 13.20
N ASN A 174 7.16 -6.33 12.12
CA ASN A 174 7.95 -6.99 11.08
C ASN A 174 8.85 -5.96 10.38
N GLU A 175 9.69 -6.45 9.49
CA GLU A 175 10.50 -5.64 8.60
C GLU A 175 10.23 -6.05 7.16
N ILE A 176 10.19 -5.06 6.27
CA ILE A 176 10.12 -5.28 4.83
C ILE A 176 11.47 -4.92 4.24
N TRP A 177 12.10 -5.92 3.61
CA TRP A 177 13.38 -5.80 2.95
C TRP A 177 13.19 -5.89 1.44
N ARG A 178 13.95 -5.09 0.70
CA ARG A 178 14.05 -5.17 -0.76
C ARG A 178 15.44 -5.68 -1.12
N LEU A 179 15.46 -6.80 -1.83
CA LEU A 179 16.67 -7.42 -2.35
C LEU A 179 16.80 -7.04 -3.81
N GLU A 180 17.95 -6.50 -4.19
CA GLU A 180 18.34 -6.25 -5.57
C GLU A 180 19.17 -7.43 -6.06
N ILE A 181 18.67 -8.12 -7.08
CA ILE A 181 19.28 -9.34 -7.58
C ILE A 181 19.67 -9.11 -9.04
N ASN A 182 20.91 -9.41 -9.38
CA ASN A 182 21.41 -9.31 -10.75
C ASN A 182 20.62 -10.27 -11.64
N ARG A 183 20.09 -9.74 -12.74
CA ARG A 183 19.23 -10.48 -13.67
C ARG A 183 19.97 -11.58 -14.43
N HIS A 184 21.27 -11.41 -14.69
CA HIS A 184 22.02 -12.32 -15.55
C HIS A 184 22.52 -13.57 -14.82
N ASP A 185 22.96 -13.43 -13.58
CA ASP A 185 23.58 -14.52 -12.80
C ASP A 185 22.86 -14.85 -11.49
N ASN A 186 21.76 -14.14 -11.17
CA ASN A 186 20.98 -14.27 -9.94
C ASN A 186 21.77 -14.01 -8.65
N THR A 187 22.90 -13.32 -8.74
CA THR A 187 23.66 -12.93 -7.56
C THR A 187 22.97 -11.77 -6.83
N LEU A 188 22.99 -11.82 -5.50
CA LEU A 188 22.49 -10.73 -4.68
C LEU A 188 23.46 -9.54 -4.78
N VAL A 189 22.96 -8.40 -5.26
CA VAL A 189 23.73 -7.16 -5.38
C VAL A 189 23.72 -6.43 -4.04
N GLN A 190 22.53 -6.24 -3.46
CA GLN A 190 22.37 -5.59 -2.16
C GLN A 190 21.00 -5.90 -1.56
N GLU A 191 20.88 -5.62 -0.25
CA GLU A 191 19.63 -5.63 0.47
C GLU A 191 19.41 -4.27 1.13
N ALA A 192 18.16 -3.80 1.14
CA ALA A 192 17.79 -2.58 1.82
C ALA A 192 16.57 -2.82 2.71
N LEU A 193 16.69 -2.46 3.99
CA LEU A 193 15.54 -2.32 4.86
C LEU A 193 14.69 -1.16 4.36
N ILE A 194 13.48 -1.45 3.88
CA ILE A 194 12.56 -0.44 3.37
C ILE A 194 11.71 0.14 4.50
N MET A 195 11.28 -0.71 5.42
CA MET A 195 10.51 -0.27 6.59
C MET A 195 10.54 -1.30 7.71
N THR A 196 10.36 -0.79 8.92
CA THR A 196 9.95 -1.57 10.09
C THR A 196 8.51 -1.20 10.41
N ASN A 197 7.62 -2.18 10.51
CA ASN A 197 6.26 -1.93 10.95
C ASN A 197 6.10 -2.32 12.41
N HIS A 198 5.27 -1.54 13.08
CA HIS A 198 4.83 -1.77 14.44
C HIS A 198 3.37 -1.34 14.54
N ALA A 199 2.49 -2.27 14.93
CA ALA A 199 1.08 -1.98 15.07
C ALA A 199 0.48 -2.68 16.29
N GLU A 200 -0.39 -1.96 17.00
CA GLU A 200 -1.23 -2.55 18.06
C GLU A 200 -2.22 -3.53 17.42
N VAL A 201 -2.27 -4.76 17.94
CA VAL A 201 -3.19 -5.81 17.53
C VAL A 201 -4.53 -5.58 18.22
N ARG A 202 -5.59 -5.38 17.43
CA ARG A 202 -6.94 -5.04 17.95
C ARG A 202 -8.00 -6.14 17.73
N TYR A 203 -7.59 -7.34 17.33
CA TYR A 203 -8.49 -8.49 17.17
C TYR A 203 -8.27 -9.52 18.30
N GLU A 204 -9.32 -10.28 18.63
CA GLU A 204 -9.42 -11.18 19.79
C GLU A 204 -8.55 -12.45 19.73
N LYS A 205 -7.38 -12.46 19.07
CA LYS A 205 -6.54 -13.68 18.97
C LYS A 205 -5.95 -14.17 20.30
N PHE A 206 -6.22 -13.51 21.44
CA PHE A 206 -5.61 -13.84 22.74
C PHE A 206 -6.58 -13.86 23.94
N ASN A 207 -7.89 -13.95 23.74
CA ASN A 207 -8.84 -14.11 24.87
C ASN A 207 -9.20 -15.57 25.21
N GLU A 208 -8.57 -16.57 24.59
CA GLU A 208 -8.75 -17.98 24.97
C GLU A 208 -7.42 -18.75 24.90
N ALA A 209 -6.65 -18.70 26.00
CA ALA A 209 -5.71 -19.76 26.39
C ALA A 209 -5.24 -19.50 27.82
N GLU A 210 -6.09 -19.81 28.80
CA GLU A 210 -5.73 -20.36 30.12
C GLU A 210 -7.02 -20.58 30.94
N SER A 211 -7.80 -21.57 30.51
CA SER A 211 -8.62 -22.38 31.42
C SER A 211 -8.33 -23.83 31.08
N GLY A 212 -7.17 -24.28 31.54
CA GLY A 212 -6.78 -25.68 31.68
C GLY A 212 -6.45 -25.94 33.13
#